data_AF-A0A1X0IDY3-F1
#
_entry.id   AF-A0A1X0IDY3-F1
#
_cell.length_a   1.000
_cell.length_b   1.000
_cell.length_c   1.000
_cell.angle_alpha   90.00
_cell.angle_beta   90.00
_cell.angle_gamma   90.00
#
_symmetry.space_group_name_H-M   'P 1'
#
loop_
_entity.id
_entity.type
_entity.pdbx_description
1 polymer ?
#
loop_
_entity_poly.entity_id
_entity_poly.type
_entity_poly.pdbx_seq_one_letter_code
_entity_poly.pdbx_strand_id
1 'polypeptide(L)'
;MPERRLVCSLDDLPPGAMKLVDVGKFGVGVYNVRGEFYAIVNYCSHEGAPLCLGLVGGTNEFAPNEPGGLRRVRDGQIVRCPWHNWEFDITTGQSVADPTRRIRTYQVDVADGEVYLTA
;
A
#
# COMPACT_ATOMS: atom_id res chain seq x y z
N MET A 1 -5.30 -21.45 -8.74
CA MET A 1 -5.81 -21.36 -7.35
C MET A 1 -4.90 -20.38 -6.63
N PRO A 2 -5.44 -19.48 -5.79
CA PRO A 2 -4.59 -18.59 -5.01
C PRO A 2 -3.69 -19.41 -4.10
N GLU A 3 -2.39 -19.13 -4.13
CA GLU A 3 -1.37 -19.86 -3.36
C GLU A 3 -0.89 -18.98 -2.22
N ARG A 4 -0.86 -19.56 -1.01
CA ARG A 4 -0.34 -18.91 0.19
C ARG A 4 1.19 -19.04 0.22
N ARG A 5 1.89 -17.93 0.39
CA ARG A 5 3.35 -17.84 0.35
C ARG A 5 3.88 -17.14 1.59
N LEU A 6 4.93 -17.69 2.18
CA LEU A 6 5.67 -17.03 3.26
C LEU A 6 6.36 -15.77 2.72
N VAL A 7 6.21 -14.65 3.42
CA VAL A 7 6.81 -13.35 3.07
C VAL A 7 8.05 -13.09 3.93
N CYS A 8 7.89 -13.11 5.25
CA CYS A 8 8.93 -12.88 6.25
C CYS A 8 8.44 -13.19 7.66
N SER A 9 9.34 -13.11 8.64
CA SER A 9 8.98 -12.95 10.06
C SER A 9 8.28 -11.61 10.28
N LEU A 10 7.41 -11.53 11.28
CA LEU A 10 6.77 -10.29 11.72
C LEU A 10 7.80 -9.23 12.14
N ASP A 11 8.91 -9.66 12.74
CA ASP A 11 10.00 -8.77 13.18
C ASP A 11 10.76 -8.14 12.01
N ASP A 12 10.77 -8.79 10.84
CA ASP A 12 11.42 -8.28 9.63
C ASP A 12 10.57 -7.22 8.90
N LEU A 13 9.32 -7.02 9.32
CA LEU A 13 8.39 -6.08 8.71
C LEU A 13 7.71 -5.20 9.77
N PRO A 14 8.48 -4.33 10.46
CA PRO A 14 7.95 -3.44 11.50
C PRO A 14 7.00 -2.38 10.92
N PRO A 15 6.21 -1.68 11.76
CA PRO A 15 5.31 -0.61 11.32
C PRO A 15 5.99 0.44 10.44
N GLY A 16 5.39 0.72 9.28
CA GLY A 16 5.91 1.63 8.26
C GLY A 16 6.84 0.99 7.23
N ALA A 17 7.26 -0.27 7.44
CA ALA A 17 8.07 -1.01 6.49
C ALA A 17 7.21 -1.68 5.40
N MET A 18 7.86 -2.04 4.31
CA MET A 18 7.29 -2.76 3.17
C MET A 18 8.28 -3.80 2.67
N LYS A 19 7.77 -4.97 2.25
CA LYS A 19 8.53 -6.00 1.55
C LYS A 19 7.92 -6.30 0.19
N LEU A 20 8.75 -6.30 -0.84
CA LEU A 20 8.38 -6.74 -2.19
C LEU A 20 8.43 -8.27 -2.25
N VAL A 21 7.36 -8.86 -2.77
CA VAL A 21 7.26 -10.29 -3.08
C VAL A 21 7.20 -10.46 -4.59
N ASP A 22 8.11 -11.25 -5.16
CA ASP A 22 8.18 -11.51 -6.59
C ASP A 22 7.14 -12.56 -7.00
N VAL A 23 5.94 -12.09 -7.33
CA VAL A 23 4.79 -12.91 -7.73
C VAL A 23 3.94 -12.18 -8.77
N GLY A 24 3.53 -12.93 -9.79
CA GLY A 24 2.80 -12.37 -10.93
C GLY A 24 3.68 -11.50 -11.81
N LYS A 25 3.07 -10.70 -12.69
CA LYS A 25 3.80 -9.90 -13.69
C LYS A 25 4.57 -8.72 -13.09
N PHE A 26 4.05 -8.15 -11.99
CA PHE A 26 4.53 -6.87 -11.46
C PHE A 26 5.11 -6.98 -10.05
N GLY A 27 4.97 -8.14 -9.39
CA GLY A 27 5.22 -8.27 -7.96
C GLY A 27 4.11 -7.68 -7.10
N VAL A 28 4.20 -7.93 -5.79
CA VAL A 28 3.25 -7.46 -4.78
C VAL A 28 4.02 -6.86 -3.61
N GLY A 29 3.67 -5.63 -3.22
CA GLY A 29 4.21 -5.03 -2.01
C GLY A 29 3.34 -5.40 -0.81
N VAL A 30 3.95 -5.93 0.24
CA VAL A 30 3.33 -6.21 1.54
C VAL A 30 3.78 -5.13 2.52
N TYR A 31 2.84 -4.36 3.04
CA TYR A 31 3.05 -3.17 3.85
C TYR A 31 2.57 -3.43 5.27
N ASN A 32 3.35 -2.99 6.26
CA ASN A 32 2.87 -2.87 7.63
C ASN A 32 2.41 -1.43 7.87
N VAL A 33 1.09 -1.24 7.86
CA VAL A 33 0.45 0.06 8.09
C VAL A 33 0.02 0.11 9.55
N ARG A 34 0.89 0.69 10.40
CA ARG A 34 0.63 0.92 11.84
C ARG A 34 0.29 -0.35 12.65
N GLY A 35 0.91 -1.49 12.30
CA GLY A 35 0.71 -2.78 12.97
C GLY A 35 -0.20 -3.72 12.19
N GLU A 36 -0.95 -3.21 11.21
CA GLU A 36 -1.84 -4.00 10.36
C GLU A 36 -1.21 -4.23 8.98
N PHE A 37 -1.39 -5.43 8.42
CA PHE A 37 -0.70 -5.82 7.20
C PHE A 37 -1.62 -5.79 5.98
N TYR A 38 -1.13 -5.19 4.90
CA TYR A 38 -1.87 -5.03 3.65
C TYR A 38 -0.98 -5.32 2.46
N ALA A 39 -1.57 -5.82 1.38
CA ALA A 39 -0.82 -6.08 0.16
C ALA A 39 -1.50 -5.48 -1.08
N ILE A 40 -0.70 -4.81 -1.90
CA ILE A 40 -1.12 -4.21 -3.17
C ILE A 40 -0.16 -4.62 -4.28
N VAL A 41 -0.68 -4.68 -5.52
CA VAL A 41 0.17 -4.93 -6.69
C VAL A 41 1.24 -3.83 -6.79
N ASN A 42 2.47 -4.21 -7.14
CA ASN A 42 3.56 -3.28 -7.36
C ASN A 42 3.49 -2.64 -8.76
N TYR A 43 2.33 -2.06 -9.08
CA TYR A 43 2.04 -1.45 -10.38
C TYR A 43 1.08 -0.28 -10.23
N CYS A 44 1.52 0.90 -10.64
CA CYS A 44 0.69 2.10 -10.70
C CYS A 44 -0.24 2.02 -11.91
N SER A 45 -1.56 2.01 -11.69
CA SER A 45 -2.56 1.99 -12.76
C SER A 45 -2.64 3.27 -13.60
N HIS A 46 -1.76 4.26 -13.34
CA HIS A 46 -1.62 5.45 -14.18
C HIS A 46 -0.84 5.11 -15.45
N GLU A 47 0.45 4.85 -15.26
CA GLU A 47 1.45 4.72 -16.32
C GLU A 47 2.44 3.57 -16.03
N GLY A 48 2.24 2.80 -14.96
CA GLY A 48 2.94 1.55 -14.74
C GLY A 48 4.18 1.57 -13.86
N ALA A 49 4.43 2.67 -13.15
CA ALA A 49 5.52 2.75 -12.17
C ALA A 49 5.44 1.63 -11.09
N PRO A 50 6.58 1.13 -10.59
CA PRO A 50 6.62 0.23 -9.46
C PRO A 50 6.31 0.99 -8.15
N LEU A 51 5.13 0.75 -7.57
CA LEU A 51 4.67 1.43 -6.36
C LEU A 51 5.55 1.19 -5.13
N CYS A 52 6.28 0.07 -5.08
CA CYS A 52 7.20 -0.25 -3.99
C CYS A 52 8.43 0.67 -3.95
N LEU A 53 8.72 1.42 -5.03
CA LEU A 53 9.72 2.49 -5.02
C LEU A 53 9.11 3.85 -4.60
N GLY A 54 7.80 3.88 -4.35
CA GLY A 54 7.07 5.07 -3.94
C GLY A 54 7.26 5.41 -2.45
N LEU A 55 6.87 6.63 -2.09
CA LEU A 55 6.93 7.10 -0.71
C LEU A 55 5.62 6.77 0.02
N VAL A 56 5.72 6.13 1.18
CA VAL A 56 4.59 5.93 2.08
C VAL A 56 4.41 7.15 2.99
N GLY A 57 3.18 7.61 3.15
CA GLY A 57 2.84 8.79 3.93
C GLY A 57 1.33 8.93 4.12
N GLY A 58 0.87 10.17 4.33
CA GLY A 58 -0.55 10.52 4.32
C GLY A 58 -0.87 11.45 3.16
N THR A 59 -2.13 11.88 3.09
CA THR A 59 -2.63 12.82 2.07
C THR A 59 -3.41 13.95 2.76
N ASN A 60 -3.82 14.96 2.01
CA ASN A 60 -4.63 16.05 2.53
C ASN A 60 -6.07 15.96 2.03
N GLU A 61 -7.02 16.36 2.86
CA GLU A 61 -8.42 16.54 2.46
C GLU A 61 -8.86 17.99 2.67
N PHE A 62 -9.88 18.40 1.93
CA PHE A 62 -10.47 19.71 2.07
C PHE A 62 -11.14 19.86 3.44
N ALA A 63 -10.71 20.88 4.19
CA ALA A 63 -11.21 21.19 5.52
C ALA A 63 -11.39 22.71 5.64
N PRO A 64 -12.54 23.27 5.22
CA PRO A 64 -12.72 24.72 5.06
C PRO A 64 -12.59 25.52 6.37
N ASN A 65 -12.73 24.84 7.51
CA ASN A 65 -12.68 25.45 8.85
C ASN A 65 -11.30 25.35 9.52
N GLU A 66 -10.29 24.80 8.83
CA GLU A 66 -8.92 24.67 9.34
C GLU A 66 -7.98 25.67 8.66
N PRO A 67 -6.88 26.10 9.32
CA PRO A 67 -5.88 26.98 8.71
C PRO A 67 -5.38 26.43 7.37
N GLY A 68 -5.50 27.22 6.30
CA GLY A 68 -5.11 26.81 4.95
C GLY A 68 -6.13 25.93 4.22
N GLY A 69 -7.31 25.67 4.81
CA GLY A 69 -8.39 24.95 4.16
C GLY A 69 -8.12 23.45 3.93
N LEU A 70 -7.10 22.90 4.58
CA LEU A 70 -6.62 21.54 4.38
C LEU A 70 -6.34 20.86 5.72
N ARG A 71 -6.71 19.59 5.82
CA ARG A 71 -6.35 18.70 6.93
C ARG A 71 -5.52 17.53 6.44
N ARG A 72 -4.43 17.22 7.14
CA ARG A 72 -3.64 16.01 6.90
C ARG A 72 -4.36 14.79 7.44
N VAL A 73 -4.50 13.75 6.62
CA VAL A 73 -5.23 12.51 6.94
C VAL A 73 -4.49 11.27 6.43
N ARG A 74 -4.90 10.09 6.92
CA ARG A 74 -4.43 8.78 6.45
C ARG A 74 -2.91 8.58 6.55
N ASP A 75 -2.24 9.15 7.56
CA ASP A 75 -0.78 9.04 7.68
C ASP A 75 -0.30 7.58 7.72
N GLY A 76 0.68 7.26 6.88
CA GLY A 76 1.22 5.91 6.72
C GLY A 76 0.37 4.97 5.87
N GLN A 77 -0.81 5.40 5.40
CA GLN A 77 -1.74 4.58 4.61
C GLN A 77 -1.64 4.86 3.11
N ILE A 78 -0.97 5.94 2.70
CA ILE A 78 -0.93 6.36 1.29
C ILE A 78 0.45 6.05 0.69
N VAL A 79 0.47 5.30 -0.40
CA VAL A 79 1.66 5.18 -1.25
C VAL A 79 1.59 6.18 -2.40
N ARG A 80 2.64 7.00 -2.54
CA ARG A 80 2.81 7.94 -3.64
C ARG A 80 3.67 7.32 -4.72
N CYS A 81 3.09 7.17 -5.91
CA CYS A 81 3.79 6.70 -7.10
C CYS A 81 5.05 7.54 -7.36
N PRO A 82 6.22 6.90 -7.60
CA PRO A 82 7.50 7.59 -7.74
C PRO A 82 7.63 8.41 -9.03
N TRP A 83 6.73 8.27 -10.01
CA TRP A 83 6.80 9.02 -11.26
C TRP A 83 6.00 10.33 -11.22
N HIS A 84 4.70 10.25 -10.90
CA HIS A 84 3.77 11.38 -11.03
C HIS A 84 3.08 11.75 -9.71
N ASN A 85 3.58 11.23 -8.58
CA ASN A 85 3.00 11.42 -7.24
C ASN A 85 1.55 10.96 -7.09
N TRP A 86 1.05 10.12 -7.99
CA TRP A 86 -0.31 9.61 -7.89
C TRP A 86 -0.46 8.74 -6.64
N GLU A 87 -1.51 9.00 -5.88
CA GLU A 87 -1.70 8.47 -4.55
C GLU A 87 -2.69 7.32 -4.54
N PHE A 88 -2.32 6.23 -3.85
CA PHE A 88 -3.19 5.10 -3.59
C PHE A 88 -3.25 4.81 -2.10
N ASP A 89 -4.46 4.55 -1.61
CA ASP A 89 -4.67 4.00 -0.27
C ASP A 89 -4.23 2.54 -0.26
N ILE A 90 -3.22 2.20 0.52
CA ILE A 90 -2.64 0.87 0.63
C ILE A 90 -3.66 -0.14 1.18
N THR A 91 -4.58 0.31 2.05
CA THR A 91 -5.53 -0.56 2.75
C THR A 91 -6.68 -1.01 1.84
N THR A 92 -6.97 -0.25 0.78
CA THR A 92 -8.08 -0.53 -0.12
C THR A 92 -7.67 -0.66 -1.60
N GLY A 93 -6.49 -0.18 -1.96
CA GLY A 93 -6.02 -0.01 -3.34
C GLY A 93 -6.68 1.16 -4.09
N GLN A 94 -7.51 1.99 -3.45
CA GLN A 94 -8.23 3.07 -4.15
C GLN A 94 -7.30 4.25 -4.46
N SER A 95 -7.42 4.82 -5.66
CA SER A 95 -6.75 6.09 -5.97
C SER A 95 -7.42 7.23 -5.21
N VAL A 96 -6.60 8.12 -4.64
CA VAL A 96 -7.08 9.32 -3.94
C VAL A 96 -7.64 10.35 -4.94
N ALA A 97 -6.97 10.50 -6.09
CA ALA A 97 -7.33 11.50 -7.09
C ALA A 97 -8.48 11.06 -8.01
N ASP A 98 -8.62 9.75 -8.24
CA ASP A 98 -9.69 9.18 -9.05
C ASP A 98 -10.31 7.97 -8.33
N PRO A 99 -11.37 8.17 -7.52
CA PRO A 99 -12.01 7.10 -6.78
C PRO A 99 -12.61 5.99 -7.66
N THR A 100 -12.76 6.21 -8.97
CA THR A 100 -13.22 5.14 -9.88
C THR A 100 -12.12 4.12 -10.20
N ARG A 101 -10.86 4.44 -9.90
CA ARG A 101 -9.70 3.57 -10.12
C ARG A 101 -9.24 2.91 -8.83
N ARG A 102 -8.98 1.60 -8.93
CA ARG A 102 -8.46 0.77 -7.85
C ARG A 102 -7.37 -0.15 -8.37
N ILE A 103 -6.25 -0.23 -7.66
CA ILE A 103 -5.22 -1.25 -7.89
C ILE A 103 -5.58 -2.53 -7.15
N ARG A 104 -5.07 -3.67 -7.62
CA ARG A 104 -5.37 -4.96 -7.01
C ARG A 104 -4.79 -5.05 -5.60
N THR A 105 -5.60 -5.52 -4.66
CA THR A 105 -5.19 -5.90 -3.31
C THR A 105 -5.11 -7.43 -3.19
N TYR A 106 -4.38 -7.89 -2.18
CA TYR A 106 -4.19 -9.31 -1.89
C TYR A 106 -4.43 -9.58 -0.41
N GLN A 107 -4.80 -10.81 -0.08
CA GLN A 107 -4.98 -11.22 1.31
C GLN A 107 -3.61 -11.41 1.98
N VAL A 108 -3.49 -10.89 3.20
CA VAL A 108 -2.32 -11.06 4.04
C VAL A 108 -2.77 -11.67 5.36
N ASP A 109 -2.12 -12.76 5.74
CA ASP A 109 -2.40 -13.49 6.97
C ASP A 109 -1.16 -13.47 7.86
N VAL A 110 -1.36 -13.32 9.17
CA VAL A 110 -0.28 -13.48 10.16
C VAL A 110 -0.59 -14.74 10.97
N ALA A 111 0.37 -15.67 11.02
CA ALA A 111 0.26 -16.90 11.78
C ALA A 111 1.62 -17.26 12.35
N ASP A 112 1.66 -17.67 13.63
CA ASP A 112 2.87 -18.17 14.31
C ASP A 112 4.10 -17.24 14.19
N GLY A 113 3.89 -15.92 14.20
CA GLY A 113 4.95 -14.92 14.08
C GLY A 113 5.43 -14.66 12.65
N GLU A 114 4.77 -15.22 11.65
CA GLU A 114 5.12 -15.10 10.24
C GLU A 114 4.02 -14.40 9.43
N VAL A 115 4.43 -13.65 8.41
CA VAL A 115 3.56 -12.93 7.48
C VAL A 115 3.43 -13.73 6.18
N TYR A 116 2.20 -13.94 5.73
CA TYR A 116 1.87 -14.71 4.54
C TYR A 116 1.06 -13.90 3.54
N LEU A 117 1.35 -14.07 2.26
CA LEU A 117 0.63 -13.47 1.14
C LEU A 117 -0.14 -14.55 0.38
N THR A 118 -1.42 -14.30 0.08
CA THR A 118 -2.23 -15.17 -0.78
C THR A 118 -2.47 -14.49 -2.13
N ALA A 119 -1.89 -15.05 -3.20
CA ALA A 119 -1.85 -14.47 -4.55
C ALA A 119 -1.93 -15.50 -5.68
#